data_AF-A0A378IUR7-F1
#
_entry.id   AF-A0A378IUR7-F1
#
_cell.length_a   1.000
_cell.length_b   1.000
_cell.length_c   1.000
_cell.angle_alpha   90.00
_cell.angle_beta   90.00
_cell.angle_gamma   90.00
#
_symmetry.space_group_name_H-M   'P 1'
#
loop_
_entity.id
_entity.type
_entity.pdbx_description
1 polymer ?
#
loop_
_entity_poly.entity_id
_entity_poly.type
_entity_poly.pdbx_seq_one_letter_code
_entity_poly.pdbx_strand_id
1 'polypeptide(L)'
;MNRLRITDLEQLTGLAQEAKCTNETIAVIENFVKAANKRSAGVHELNEDEIKEITANKTAKCLMILFFLTKNVALEFLRRKKEPYRNDQVLINNIWYDIKEILVKKLLLSKDIQSNFQPCGGINSEEFNNFVNAAKTIKITDLVAEEFVSNNPENTKFRLDLRGKYEVVGNQDKRLNGEIYTLHDRKTCFHEGLYDPFKFEENQTWTAYRYLNNSEKRKFINSVFTLKYALPELTVLNNDGSYLKIPAEEIPGFMKKKLADDEIDNSLYQAVKKDYLKLFLPPLDVTTLQSIYQEIRPVIEEGERQAVQVNKPLLILLSEIHGSKESFLLHTIILLIAANMGIKHLFVETINIYHEKYGWDAQVNEIKRLMVFAQESLAMHVQDLEGNLHYKNQLSPYPYHEIPEQEFGIEAREASWIRDVTALKKANIVIVGAGHLNNLLNSELKNSYYLVPIDCTSDKDFSDMLSISQHNFIAIEKSIQHLSLDEIIAMVEKFLDS
;
A
#
# COMPACT_ATOMS: atom_id res chain seq x y z
N MET A 1 -6.34 -7.72 -14.66
CA MET A 1 -6.78 -6.31 -14.78
C MET A 1 -8.24 -6.31 -15.19
N ASN A 2 -9.14 -6.02 -14.26
CA ASN A 2 -10.57 -5.93 -14.54
C ASN A 2 -10.85 -4.66 -15.33
N ARG A 3 -11.07 -4.82 -16.64
CA ARG A 3 -11.41 -3.70 -17.50
C ARG A 3 -12.92 -3.45 -17.48
N LEU A 4 -13.34 -2.18 -17.53
CA LEU A 4 -14.68 -1.66 -17.71
C LEU A 4 -15.31 -2.45 -18.83
N ARG A 5 -16.42 -3.10 -18.51
CA ARG A 5 -17.15 -3.91 -19.47
C ARG A 5 -18.27 -3.07 -20.05
N ILE A 6 -18.74 -3.41 -21.24
CA ILE A 6 -19.93 -2.73 -21.78
C ILE A 6 -21.13 -2.85 -20.82
N THR A 7 -21.25 -3.97 -20.09
CA THR A 7 -22.28 -4.18 -19.06
C THR A 7 -22.14 -3.22 -17.86
N ASP A 8 -20.94 -2.69 -17.59
CA ASP A 8 -20.75 -1.62 -16.60
C ASP A 8 -21.29 -0.28 -17.12
N LEU A 9 -21.18 -0.03 -18.43
CA LEU A 9 -21.64 1.22 -19.05
C LEU A 9 -23.17 1.33 -19.12
N GLU A 10 -23.89 0.22 -19.15
CA GLU A 10 -25.36 0.23 -19.08
C GLU A 10 -25.87 0.82 -17.75
N GLN A 11 -25.13 0.61 -16.66
CA GLN A 11 -25.42 1.26 -15.37
C GLN A 11 -25.09 2.76 -15.38
N LEU A 12 -24.16 3.22 -16.23
CA LEU A 12 -23.82 4.65 -16.31
C LEU A 12 -24.96 5.50 -16.86
N THR A 13 -25.77 4.98 -17.78
CA THR A 13 -26.95 5.71 -18.27
C THR A 13 -27.94 5.95 -17.14
N GLY A 14 -28.22 4.92 -16.31
CA GLY A 14 -29.06 5.07 -15.11
C GLY A 14 -28.44 6.02 -14.09
N LEU A 15 -27.12 5.94 -13.88
CA LEU A 15 -26.38 6.85 -13.00
C LEU A 15 -26.50 8.32 -13.47
N ALA A 16 -26.40 8.57 -14.78
CA ALA A 16 -26.53 9.90 -15.37
C ALA A 16 -27.93 10.50 -15.17
N GLN A 17 -28.97 9.68 -15.30
CA GLN A 17 -30.37 10.09 -15.05
C GLN A 17 -30.58 10.48 -13.59
N GLU A 18 -30.11 9.65 -12.66
CA GLU A 18 -30.22 9.91 -11.21
C GLU A 18 -29.38 11.12 -10.77
N ALA A 19 -28.22 11.34 -11.40
CA ALA A 19 -27.40 12.53 -11.23
C ALA A 19 -28.01 13.79 -11.89
N LYS A 20 -29.18 13.69 -12.52
CA LYS A 20 -29.87 14.78 -13.25
C LYS A 20 -29.00 15.44 -14.33
N CYS A 21 -28.20 14.64 -15.03
CA CYS A 21 -27.37 15.14 -16.13
C CYS A 21 -28.21 15.64 -17.31
N THR A 22 -27.59 16.45 -18.18
CA THR A 22 -28.25 16.96 -19.39
C THR A 22 -28.60 15.84 -20.37
N ASN A 23 -29.66 16.02 -21.15
CA ASN A 23 -30.04 15.09 -22.21
C ASN A 23 -28.91 14.85 -23.22
N GLU A 24 -28.08 15.86 -23.48
CA GLU A 24 -26.89 15.74 -24.32
C GLU A 24 -25.88 14.74 -23.74
N THR A 25 -25.58 14.84 -22.44
CA THR A 25 -24.66 13.91 -21.75
C THR A 25 -25.21 12.49 -21.78
N ILE A 26 -26.50 12.32 -21.50
CA ILE A 26 -27.17 11.01 -21.54
C ILE A 26 -27.08 10.41 -22.95
N ALA A 27 -27.36 11.21 -23.99
CA ALA A 27 -27.28 10.77 -25.38
C ALA A 27 -25.86 10.37 -25.79
N VAL A 28 -24.82 11.08 -25.32
CA VAL A 28 -23.41 10.71 -25.56
C VAL A 28 -23.11 9.32 -24.99
N ILE A 29 -23.49 9.06 -23.73
CA ILE A 29 -23.27 7.76 -23.08
C ILE A 29 -24.04 6.66 -23.83
N GLU A 30 -25.32 6.87 -24.13
CA GLU A 30 -26.15 5.88 -24.83
C GLU A 30 -25.63 5.54 -26.23
N ASN A 31 -25.20 6.56 -26.99
CA ASN A 31 -24.66 6.36 -28.33
C ASN A 31 -23.35 5.58 -28.30
N PHE A 32 -22.48 5.87 -27.32
CA PHE A 32 -21.27 5.12 -27.10
C PHE A 32 -21.55 3.65 -26.75
N VAL A 33 -22.46 3.39 -25.81
CA VAL A 33 -22.87 2.02 -25.44
C VAL A 33 -23.43 1.25 -26.64
N LYS A 34 -24.30 1.88 -27.44
CA LYS A 34 -24.84 1.27 -28.66
C LYS A 34 -23.75 0.98 -29.69
N ALA A 35 -22.77 1.86 -29.85
CA ALA A 35 -21.64 1.67 -30.77
C ALA A 35 -20.72 0.53 -30.29
N ALA A 36 -20.35 0.53 -29.01
CA ALA A 36 -19.52 -0.52 -28.41
C ALA A 36 -20.17 -1.90 -28.54
N ASN A 37 -21.47 -2.03 -28.19
CA ASN A 37 -22.22 -3.28 -28.31
C ASN A 37 -22.31 -3.81 -29.76
N LYS A 38 -22.25 -2.92 -30.77
CA LYS A 38 -22.19 -3.33 -32.18
C LYS A 38 -20.81 -3.84 -32.58
N ARG A 39 -19.73 -3.31 -31.97
CA ARG A 39 -18.34 -3.70 -32.27
C ARG A 39 -18.00 -5.06 -31.67
N SER A 40 -18.56 -5.37 -30.52
CA SER A 40 -18.25 -6.59 -29.77
C SER A 40 -19.52 -7.16 -29.14
N ALA A 41 -19.92 -8.34 -29.61
CA ALA A 41 -21.10 -9.02 -29.11
C ALA A 41 -20.87 -9.56 -27.68
N GLY A 42 -21.26 -8.81 -26.65
CA GLY A 42 -21.30 -9.27 -25.26
C GLY A 42 -20.24 -8.66 -24.33
N VAL A 43 -19.61 -9.50 -23.50
CA VAL A 43 -18.71 -9.15 -22.36
C VAL A 43 -17.37 -8.60 -22.85
N HIS A 44 -17.42 -7.46 -23.55
CA HIS A 44 -16.25 -6.75 -24.07
C HIS A 44 -15.63 -5.85 -23.02
N GLU A 45 -14.33 -5.98 -22.88
CA GLU A 45 -13.48 -5.11 -22.07
C GLU A 45 -13.07 -3.89 -22.91
N LEU A 46 -13.41 -2.68 -22.45
CA LEU A 46 -13.04 -1.45 -23.15
C LEU A 46 -11.52 -1.29 -23.21
N ASN A 47 -11.02 -0.89 -24.38
CA ASN A 47 -9.62 -0.50 -24.54
C ASN A 47 -9.40 0.98 -24.20
N GLU A 48 -8.14 1.43 -24.18
CA GLU A 48 -7.80 2.82 -23.86
C GLU A 48 -8.42 3.85 -24.80
N ASP A 49 -8.50 3.56 -26.10
CA ASP A 49 -9.06 4.50 -27.09
C ASP A 49 -10.56 4.67 -26.90
N GLU A 50 -11.26 3.58 -26.60
CA GLU A 50 -12.68 3.58 -26.24
C GLU A 50 -12.94 4.36 -24.94
N ILE A 51 -12.05 4.22 -23.95
CA ILE A 51 -12.11 5.00 -22.71
C ILE A 51 -11.88 6.49 -23.00
N LYS A 52 -10.88 6.84 -23.82
CA LYS A 52 -10.61 8.23 -24.25
C LYS A 52 -11.78 8.84 -25.01
N GLU A 53 -12.45 8.05 -25.86
CA GLU A 53 -13.62 8.47 -26.65
C GLU A 53 -14.77 8.94 -25.73
N ILE A 54 -15.19 8.12 -24.77
CA ILE A 54 -16.30 8.48 -23.87
C ILE A 54 -15.90 9.57 -22.85
N THR A 55 -14.65 9.57 -22.39
CA THR A 55 -14.16 10.55 -21.38
C THR A 55 -13.83 11.92 -21.96
N ALA A 56 -13.88 12.11 -23.27
CA ALA A 56 -13.82 13.44 -23.89
C ALA A 56 -14.98 14.34 -23.42
N ASN A 57 -16.12 13.75 -23.04
CA ASN A 57 -17.17 14.46 -22.31
C ASN A 57 -16.83 14.48 -20.81
N LYS A 58 -16.60 15.67 -20.26
CA LYS A 58 -16.18 15.87 -18.85
C LYS A 58 -17.17 15.31 -17.83
N THR A 59 -18.47 15.46 -18.08
CA THR A 59 -19.51 14.95 -17.17
C THR A 59 -19.58 13.42 -17.23
N ALA A 60 -19.48 12.83 -18.43
CA ALA A 60 -19.39 11.38 -18.58
C ALA A 60 -18.13 10.82 -17.88
N LYS A 61 -16.99 11.50 -18.00
CA LYS A 61 -15.77 11.18 -17.24
C LYS A 61 -16.04 11.18 -15.73
N CYS A 62 -16.65 12.23 -15.18
CA CYS A 62 -17.01 12.29 -13.75
C CYS A 62 -17.92 11.13 -13.31
N LEU A 63 -18.91 10.76 -14.13
CA LEU A 63 -19.82 9.63 -13.82
C LEU A 63 -19.09 8.29 -13.83
N MET A 64 -18.18 8.08 -14.79
CA MET A 64 -17.36 6.86 -14.84
C MET A 64 -16.43 6.76 -13.63
N ILE A 65 -15.83 7.88 -13.23
CA ILE A 65 -15.05 8.00 -11.99
C ILE A 65 -15.88 7.59 -10.78
N LEU A 66 -17.07 8.17 -10.62
CA LEU A 66 -17.98 7.86 -9.51
C LEU A 66 -18.36 6.39 -9.49
N PHE A 67 -18.71 5.83 -10.64
CA PHE A 67 -19.09 4.43 -10.77
C PHE A 67 -17.96 3.50 -10.33
N PHE A 68 -16.76 3.73 -10.85
CA PHE A 68 -15.60 2.89 -10.58
C PHE A 68 -15.17 2.97 -9.11
N LEU A 69 -15.03 4.19 -8.60
CA LEU A 69 -14.59 4.42 -7.23
C LEU A 69 -15.60 3.88 -6.21
N THR A 70 -16.91 4.01 -6.49
CA THR A 70 -17.94 3.44 -5.62
C THR A 70 -17.81 1.91 -5.53
N LYS A 71 -17.55 1.23 -6.66
CA LYS A 71 -17.33 -0.23 -6.67
C LYS A 71 -16.12 -0.60 -5.82
N ASN A 72 -14.99 0.10 -5.98
CA ASN A 72 -13.77 -0.20 -5.24
C ASN A 72 -13.94 0.00 -3.73
N VAL A 73 -14.49 1.15 -3.31
CA VAL A 73 -14.73 1.44 -1.88
C VAL A 73 -15.70 0.42 -1.28
N ALA A 74 -16.75 0.05 -2.01
CA ALA A 74 -17.72 -0.95 -1.54
C ALA A 74 -17.12 -2.35 -1.38
N LEU A 75 -16.37 -2.81 -2.38
CA LEU A 75 -15.72 -4.13 -2.34
C LEU A 75 -14.69 -4.18 -1.20
N GLU A 76 -13.91 -3.12 -1.02
CA GLU A 76 -12.92 -3.02 0.05
C GLU A 76 -13.58 -3.03 1.44
N PHE A 77 -14.62 -2.21 1.64
CA PHE A 77 -15.37 -2.17 2.90
C PHE A 77 -15.90 -3.55 3.28
N LEU A 78 -16.46 -4.28 2.32
CA LEU A 78 -17.01 -5.62 2.55
C LEU A 78 -15.91 -6.65 2.80
N ARG A 79 -14.77 -6.57 2.11
CA ARG A 79 -13.64 -7.50 2.30
C ARG A 79 -13.05 -7.42 3.71
N ARG A 80 -13.03 -6.23 4.32
CA ARG A 80 -12.51 -6.04 5.69
C ARG A 80 -13.42 -6.61 6.78
N LYS A 81 -14.64 -7.05 6.44
CA LYS A 81 -15.52 -7.71 7.41
C LYS A 81 -14.95 -9.09 7.74
N LYS A 82 -15.07 -9.49 9.01
CA LYS A 82 -14.57 -10.78 9.50
C LYS A 82 -15.23 -12.00 8.87
N GLU A 83 -16.42 -11.82 8.29
CA GLU A 83 -17.19 -12.90 7.68
C GLU A 83 -17.31 -12.71 6.17
N PRO A 84 -17.32 -13.80 5.39
CA PRO A 84 -17.61 -13.75 3.96
C PRO A 84 -18.95 -13.09 3.67
N TYR A 85 -19.01 -12.35 2.58
CA TYR A 85 -20.24 -11.77 2.09
C TYR A 85 -21.22 -12.87 1.67
N ARG A 86 -22.49 -12.77 2.05
CA ARG A 86 -23.45 -13.87 1.87
C ARG A 86 -24.38 -13.73 0.67
N ASN A 87 -24.42 -12.56 0.04
CA ASN A 87 -25.32 -12.31 -1.09
C ASN A 87 -24.58 -12.40 -2.42
N ASP A 88 -25.32 -12.63 -3.50
CA ASP A 88 -24.76 -12.70 -4.86
C ASP A 88 -24.56 -11.33 -5.53
N GLN A 89 -25.00 -10.26 -4.87
CA GLN A 89 -24.86 -8.90 -5.36
C GLN A 89 -24.74 -7.91 -4.20
N VAL A 90 -24.05 -6.81 -4.42
CA VAL A 90 -24.00 -5.65 -3.50
C VAL A 90 -24.88 -4.55 -4.06
N LEU A 91 -25.83 -4.08 -3.25
CA LEU A 91 -26.61 -2.88 -3.51
C LEU A 91 -25.99 -1.72 -2.73
N ILE A 92 -25.47 -0.71 -3.40
CA ILE A 92 -24.74 0.38 -2.75
C ILE A 92 -25.61 1.11 -1.72
N ASN A 93 -26.89 1.31 -2.01
CA ASN A 93 -27.83 1.91 -1.07
C ASN A 93 -27.84 1.22 0.32
N ASN A 94 -27.62 -0.09 0.38
CA ASN A 94 -27.64 -0.86 1.64
C ASN A 94 -26.40 -0.63 2.52
N ILE A 95 -25.30 -0.14 1.95
CA ILE A 95 -24.03 0.13 2.66
C ILE A 95 -23.64 1.61 2.57
N TRP A 96 -24.56 2.47 2.12
CA TRP A 96 -24.27 3.85 1.75
C TRP A 96 -23.66 4.66 2.90
N TYR A 97 -24.24 4.55 4.09
CA TYR A 97 -23.76 5.28 5.26
C TYR A 97 -22.35 4.87 5.69
N ASP A 98 -21.95 3.62 5.41
CA ASP A 98 -20.62 3.12 5.74
C ASP A 98 -19.55 3.60 4.77
N ILE A 99 -19.91 3.82 3.49
CA ILE A 99 -18.93 4.11 2.43
C ILE A 99 -18.90 5.57 1.96
N LYS A 100 -19.95 6.35 2.22
CA LYS A 100 -20.11 7.70 1.65
C LYS A 100 -18.92 8.61 1.96
N GLU A 101 -18.46 8.63 3.22
CA GLU A 101 -17.40 9.55 3.64
C GLU A 101 -16.10 9.29 2.88
N ILE A 102 -15.69 8.02 2.79
CA ILE A 102 -14.49 7.59 2.08
C ILE A 102 -14.63 7.87 0.58
N LEU A 103 -15.79 7.59 -0.01
CA LEU A 103 -16.07 7.88 -1.41
C LEU A 103 -15.90 9.38 -1.71
N VAL A 104 -16.48 10.26 -0.90
CA VAL A 104 -16.36 11.72 -1.07
C VAL A 104 -14.90 12.18 -0.94
N LYS A 105 -14.17 11.69 0.08
CA LYS A 105 -12.75 12.01 0.27
C LYS A 105 -11.93 11.63 -0.96
N LYS A 106 -12.10 10.41 -1.48
CA LYS A 106 -11.41 9.93 -2.68
C LYS A 106 -11.80 10.69 -3.95
N LEU A 107 -13.08 11.00 -4.14
CA LEU A 107 -13.54 11.81 -5.28
C LEU A 107 -12.87 13.19 -5.34
N LEU A 108 -12.73 13.84 -4.18
CA LEU A 108 -12.14 15.17 -4.07
C LEU A 108 -10.63 15.21 -4.31
N LEU A 109 -9.95 14.06 -4.36
CA LEU A 109 -8.55 14.00 -4.80
C LEU A 109 -8.40 14.15 -6.31
N SER A 110 -9.50 14.08 -7.08
CA SER A 110 -9.44 14.26 -8.53
C SER A 110 -9.67 15.71 -8.92
N LYS A 111 -8.69 16.27 -9.63
CA LYS A 111 -8.78 17.60 -10.25
C LYS A 111 -9.95 17.71 -11.22
N ASP A 112 -10.29 16.63 -11.94
CA ASP A 112 -11.44 16.61 -12.84
C ASP A 112 -12.75 16.82 -12.07
N ILE A 113 -12.92 16.10 -10.96
CA ILE A 113 -14.09 16.26 -10.08
C ILE A 113 -14.12 17.67 -9.49
N GLN A 114 -13.05 18.11 -8.83
CA GLN A 114 -13.00 19.43 -8.21
C GLN A 114 -13.31 20.55 -9.21
N SER A 115 -12.64 20.56 -10.38
CA SER A 115 -12.83 21.60 -11.39
C SER A 115 -14.22 21.58 -12.04
N ASN A 116 -14.85 20.41 -12.16
CA ASN A 116 -16.19 20.29 -12.73
C ASN A 116 -17.27 20.87 -11.80
N PHE A 117 -17.12 20.72 -10.48
CA PHE A 117 -18.11 21.18 -9.50
C PHE A 117 -17.77 22.53 -8.84
N GLN A 118 -16.54 23.03 -8.98
CA GLN A 118 -16.17 24.35 -8.43
C GLN A 118 -17.08 25.49 -8.92
N PRO A 119 -17.46 25.58 -10.21
CA PRO A 119 -18.32 26.67 -10.70
C PRO A 119 -19.72 26.71 -10.09
N CYS A 120 -20.23 25.59 -9.55
CA CYS A 120 -21.53 25.53 -8.89
C CYS A 120 -21.46 25.57 -7.36
N GLY A 121 -20.29 25.88 -6.77
CA GLY A 121 -20.12 25.97 -5.31
C GLY A 121 -19.41 24.78 -4.66
N GLY A 122 -18.80 23.90 -5.45
CA GLY A 122 -17.92 22.83 -4.98
C GLY A 122 -18.65 21.74 -4.18
N ILE A 123 -18.01 21.23 -3.13
CA ILE A 123 -18.52 20.10 -2.30
C ILE A 123 -19.90 20.38 -1.65
N ASN A 124 -20.25 21.66 -1.46
CA ASN A 124 -21.49 22.06 -0.81
C ASN A 124 -22.65 22.29 -1.80
N SER A 125 -22.42 22.16 -3.11
CA SER A 125 -23.43 22.41 -4.13
C SER A 125 -24.51 21.32 -4.17
N GLU A 126 -25.71 21.67 -4.64
CA GLU A 126 -26.77 20.67 -4.85
C GLU A 126 -26.35 19.69 -5.96
N GLU A 127 -25.64 20.17 -6.97
CA GLU A 127 -25.13 19.40 -8.09
C GLU A 127 -24.13 18.32 -7.64
N PHE A 128 -23.18 18.66 -6.77
CA PHE A 128 -22.24 17.68 -6.23
C PHE A 128 -22.97 16.64 -5.34
N ASN A 129 -23.93 17.08 -4.53
CA ASN A 129 -24.71 16.18 -3.70
C ASN A 129 -25.58 15.23 -4.54
N ASN A 130 -26.22 15.71 -5.61
CA ASN A 130 -26.99 14.90 -6.54
C ASN A 130 -26.09 13.90 -7.27
N PHE A 131 -24.93 14.36 -7.76
CA PHE A 131 -23.91 13.50 -8.37
C PHE A 131 -23.47 12.36 -7.43
N VAL A 132 -23.05 12.67 -6.21
CA VAL A 132 -22.61 11.65 -5.24
C VAL A 132 -23.75 10.70 -4.87
N ASN A 133 -24.96 11.21 -4.63
CA ASN A 133 -26.10 10.37 -4.25
C ASN A 133 -26.57 9.43 -5.37
N ALA A 134 -26.32 9.76 -6.64
CA ALA A 134 -26.62 8.87 -7.76
C ALA A 134 -25.94 7.50 -7.60
N ALA A 135 -24.76 7.43 -6.95
CA ALA A 135 -24.05 6.19 -6.70
C ALA A 135 -24.85 5.14 -5.90
N LYS A 136 -25.89 5.56 -5.16
CA LYS A 136 -26.78 4.63 -4.43
C LYS A 136 -27.48 3.60 -5.33
N THR A 137 -27.68 3.93 -6.61
CA THR A 137 -28.36 3.04 -7.56
C THR A 137 -27.45 1.97 -8.15
N ILE A 138 -26.14 2.06 -7.91
CA ILE A 138 -25.15 1.11 -8.42
C ILE A 138 -25.39 -0.27 -7.80
N LYS A 139 -25.31 -1.29 -8.67
CA LYS A 139 -25.38 -2.69 -8.32
C LYS A 139 -24.11 -3.41 -8.76
N ILE A 140 -23.45 -4.07 -7.81
CA ILE A 140 -22.25 -4.87 -8.06
C ILE A 140 -22.64 -6.34 -8.12
N THR A 141 -22.48 -6.97 -9.28
CA THR A 141 -22.71 -8.41 -9.48
C THR A 141 -21.40 -9.18 -9.58
N ASP A 142 -20.35 -8.56 -10.11
CA ASP A 142 -19.01 -9.12 -10.13
C ASP A 142 -18.32 -8.81 -8.79
N LEU A 143 -18.45 -9.76 -7.85
CA LEU A 143 -17.94 -9.65 -6.48
C LEU A 143 -16.46 -10.01 -6.34
N VAL A 144 -15.74 -10.20 -7.45
CA VAL A 144 -14.30 -10.46 -7.43
C VAL A 144 -13.59 -9.25 -6.85
N ALA A 145 -12.81 -9.47 -5.78
CA ALA A 145 -12.03 -8.45 -5.10
C ALA A 145 -10.53 -8.58 -5.39
N GLU A 146 -10.03 -9.78 -5.69
CA GLU A 146 -8.61 -10.04 -5.94
C GLU A 146 -8.43 -11.01 -7.09
N GLU A 147 -7.35 -10.85 -7.85
CA GLU A 147 -7.02 -11.72 -8.99
C GLU A 147 -5.53 -12.07 -9.00
N PHE A 148 -5.19 -13.36 -8.94
CA PHE A 148 -3.83 -13.83 -9.26
C PHE A 148 -3.77 -14.11 -10.76
N VAL A 149 -2.98 -13.33 -11.49
CA VAL A 149 -2.80 -13.47 -12.94
C VAL A 149 -1.44 -14.11 -13.22
N SER A 150 -1.43 -15.22 -13.93
CA SER A 150 -0.19 -15.90 -14.31
C SER A 150 0.63 -15.03 -15.27
N ASN A 151 1.95 -15.02 -15.08
CA ASN A 151 2.88 -14.36 -16.01
C ASN A 151 3.14 -15.20 -17.29
N ASN A 152 2.47 -16.35 -17.44
CA ASN A 152 2.60 -17.23 -18.60
C ASN A 152 1.63 -16.84 -19.73
N PRO A 153 1.96 -17.13 -21.01
CA PRO A 153 1.15 -16.76 -22.17
C PRO A 153 -0.26 -17.37 -22.21
N GLU A 154 -0.52 -18.42 -21.42
CA GLU A 154 -1.85 -19.03 -21.28
C GLU A 154 -2.79 -18.22 -20.36
N ASN A 155 -2.28 -17.17 -19.69
CA ASN A 155 -3.04 -16.17 -18.92
C ASN A 155 -4.04 -16.76 -17.91
N THR A 156 -3.66 -17.83 -17.20
CA THR A 156 -4.49 -18.42 -16.13
C THR A 156 -4.70 -17.40 -15.01
N LYS A 157 -5.96 -17.21 -14.62
CA LYS A 157 -6.37 -16.28 -13.56
C LYS A 157 -7.11 -17.02 -12.46
N PHE A 158 -6.73 -16.77 -11.21
CA PHE A 158 -7.52 -17.14 -10.03
C PHE A 158 -8.24 -15.89 -9.55
N ARG A 159 -9.57 -15.86 -9.64
CA ARG A 159 -10.39 -14.70 -9.27
C ARG A 159 -11.07 -15.02 -7.94
N LEU A 160 -10.79 -14.22 -6.91
CA LEU A 160 -11.26 -14.41 -5.55
C LEU A 160 -12.42 -13.44 -5.28
N ASP A 161 -13.58 -13.97 -4.92
CA ASP A 161 -14.78 -13.19 -4.62
C ASP A 161 -15.04 -12.99 -3.12
N LEU A 162 -15.78 -11.92 -2.79
CA LEU A 162 -16.09 -11.57 -1.40
C LEU A 162 -16.86 -12.63 -0.60
N ARG A 163 -17.43 -13.65 -1.26
CA ARG A 163 -18.16 -14.75 -0.62
C ARG A 163 -17.23 -15.87 -0.16
N GLY A 164 -15.92 -15.70 -0.33
CA GLY A 164 -14.92 -16.71 0.02
C GLY A 164 -14.85 -17.83 -1.02
N LYS A 165 -15.31 -17.57 -2.25
CA LYS A 165 -15.23 -18.49 -3.37
C LYS A 165 -14.23 -17.98 -4.41
N TYR A 166 -13.57 -18.90 -5.10
CA TYR A 166 -12.66 -18.57 -6.18
C TYR A 166 -13.06 -19.30 -7.47
N GLU A 167 -12.80 -18.66 -8.60
CA GLU A 167 -12.92 -19.27 -9.92
C GLU A 167 -11.59 -19.24 -10.67
N VAL A 168 -11.42 -20.17 -11.60
CA VAL A 168 -10.24 -20.28 -12.46
C VAL A 168 -10.65 -19.98 -13.89
N VAL A 169 -9.99 -19.00 -14.51
CA VAL A 169 -10.21 -18.61 -15.90
C VAL A 169 -8.93 -18.86 -16.68
N GLY A 170 -9.01 -19.45 -17.88
CA GLY A 170 -7.85 -19.80 -18.71
C GLY A 170 -7.57 -21.30 -18.77
N ASN A 171 -6.45 -21.69 -19.40
CA ASN A 171 -6.12 -23.09 -19.63
C ASN A 171 -5.38 -23.70 -18.42
N GLN A 172 -5.84 -24.85 -17.92
CA GLN A 172 -5.29 -25.50 -16.71
C GLN A 172 -4.17 -26.51 -17.02
N ASP A 173 -3.79 -26.67 -18.28
CA ASP A 173 -3.06 -27.84 -18.78
C ASP A 173 -1.60 -27.94 -18.33
N LYS A 174 -1.05 -26.92 -17.67
CA LYS A 174 0.28 -27.00 -17.03
C LYS A 174 0.18 -26.60 -15.57
N ARG A 175 0.22 -27.61 -14.70
CA ARG A 175 0.33 -27.45 -13.25
C ARG A 175 1.82 -27.44 -12.88
N LEU A 176 2.49 -26.30 -12.95
CA LEU A 176 3.86 -26.19 -12.46
C LEU A 176 3.83 -25.75 -10.98
N ASN A 177 4.69 -26.34 -10.16
CA ASN A 177 4.83 -25.96 -8.75
C ASN A 177 5.83 -24.81 -8.62
N GLY A 178 5.51 -23.76 -7.87
CA GLY A 178 6.34 -22.54 -7.79
C GLY A 178 6.12 -21.56 -8.95
N GLU A 179 4.95 -21.59 -9.57
CA GLU A 179 4.57 -20.62 -10.61
C GLU A 179 4.47 -19.21 -10.05
N ILE A 180 4.94 -18.24 -10.84
CA ILE A 180 4.89 -16.82 -10.51
C ILE A 180 3.59 -16.22 -11.05
N TYR A 181 2.87 -15.59 -10.15
CA TYR A 181 1.66 -14.83 -10.43
C TYR A 181 1.86 -13.38 -10.01
N THR A 182 1.07 -12.52 -10.61
CA THR A 182 0.88 -11.15 -10.17
C THR A 182 -0.47 -11.07 -9.46
N LEU A 183 -0.48 -10.75 -8.16
CA LEU A 183 -1.68 -10.44 -7.42
C LEU A 183 -2.12 -9.02 -7.77
N HIS A 184 -3.31 -8.89 -8.33
CA HIS A 184 -4.01 -7.64 -8.51
C HIS A 184 -5.09 -7.50 -7.44
N ASP A 185 -5.00 -6.47 -6.61
CA ASP A 185 -6.12 -6.06 -5.77
C ASP A 185 -7.06 -5.17 -6.57
N ARG A 186 -8.33 -5.55 -6.66
CA ARG A 186 -9.32 -4.77 -7.42
C ARG A 186 -9.63 -3.43 -6.75
N LYS A 187 -9.31 -3.25 -5.45
CA LYS A 187 -9.40 -1.94 -4.78
C LYS A 187 -8.48 -0.90 -5.43
N THR A 188 -7.32 -1.34 -5.94
CA THR A 188 -6.27 -0.52 -6.55
C THR A 188 -6.20 -0.65 -8.06
N CYS A 189 -6.97 -1.56 -8.67
CA CYS A 189 -7.07 -1.60 -10.12
C CYS A 189 -7.63 -0.26 -10.58
N PHE A 190 -6.93 0.44 -11.45
CA PHE A 190 -7.41 1.62 -12.15
C PHE A 190 -7.62 1.32 -13.62
N HIS A 191 -8.53 2.06 -14.22
CA HIS A 191 -8.50 2.26 -15.66
C HIS A 191 -7.46 3.31 -15.98
N GLU A 192 -6.29 2.85 -16.44
CA GLU A 192 -5.30 3.71 -17.08
C GLU A 192 -6.02 4.62 -18.11
N GLY A 193 -6.10 5.93 -17.80
CA GLY A 193 -6.72 6.96 -18.64
C GLY A 193 -8.14 7.45 -18.30
N LEU A 194 -8.89 6.78 -17.41
CA LEU A 194 -10.27 7.19 -17.06
C LEU A 194 -10.31 8.18 -15.90
N TYR A 195 -9.71 7.72 -14.83
CA TYR A 195 -9.54 8.38 -13.58
C TYR A 195 -8.02 8.33 -13.47
N ASP A 196 -7.39 9.50 -13.50
CA ASP A 196 -6.12 9.68 -12.80
C ASP A 196 -6.52 10.12 -11.41
N PRO A 197 -6.93 9.20 -10.53
CA PRO A 197 -6.85 9.56 -9.17
C PRO A 197 -5.42 9.29 -8.76
N PHE A 198 -4.90 10.15 -7.91
CA PHE A 198 -3.76 9.73 -7.12
C PHE A 198 -2.51 9.58 -7.99
N LYS A 199 -1.82 10.70 -8.11
CA LYS A 199 -0.35 10.86 -8.07
C LYS A 199 0.43 9.99 -7.05
N PHE A 200 -0.24 9.01 -6.44
CA PHE A 200 0.03 8.37 -5.17
C PHE A 200 -0.35 6.89 -5.16
N GLU A 201 -1.44 6.49 -5.84
CA GLU A 201 -1.83 5.08 -5.88
C GLU A 201 -1.11 4.40 -7.05
N GLU A 202 0.15 3.99 -6.83
CA GLU A 202 0.77 3.01 -7.72
C GLU A 202 -0.12 1.78 -7.79
N ASN A 203 -0.31 1.20 -8.99
CA ASN A 203 -0.98 -0.10 -9.15
C ASN A 203 -0.24 -1.11 -8.25
N GLN A 204 -0.77 -1.35 -7.04
CA GLN A 204 -0.15 -2.27 -6.10
C GLN A 204 -0.37 -3.68 -6.64
N THR A 205 0.66 -4.16 -7.30
CA THR A 205 0.75 -5.52 -7.78
C THR A 205 1.84 -6.20 -6.99
N TRP A 206 1.51 -7.35 -6.40
CA TRP A 206 2.48 -8.12 -5.64
C TRP A 206 2.83 -9.37 -6.41
N THR A 207 4.12 -9.72 -6.37
CA THR A 207 4.57 -11.01 -6.87
C THR A 207 4.05 -12.08 -5.91
N ALA A 208 3.41 -13.10 -6.45
CA ALA A 208 2.90 -14.23 -5.70
C ALA A 208 3.45 -15.55 -6.23
N TYR A 209 3.77 -16.48 -5.33
CA TYR A 209 4.17 -17.84 -5.71
C TYR A 209 3.06 -18.82 -5.37
N ARG A 210 2.69 -19.66 -6.33
CA ARG A 210 1.71 -20.72 -6.12
C ARG A 210 2.41 -22.04 -5.85
N TYR A 211 2.04 -22.68 -4.75
CA TYR A 211 2.48 -24.03 -4.41
C TYR A 211 1.32 -25.02 -4.39
N LEU A 212 1.47 -26.11 -5.13
CA LEU A 212 0.50 -27.20 -5.17
C LEU A 212 0.68 -28.12 -3.97
N ASN A 213 -0.44 -28.57 -3.40
CA ASN A 213 -0.41 -29.57 -2.35
C ASN A 213 -0.28 -30.97 -2.95
N ASN A 214 0.90 -31.59 -2.84
CA ASN A 214 1.17 -32.91 -3.39
C ASN A 214 0.98 -34.05 -2.36
N SER A 215 0.48 -33.75 -1.15
CA SER A 215 0.17 -34.79 -0.18
C SER A 215 -0.87 -35.77 -0.75
N GLU A 216 -0.53 -37.06 -0.75
CA GLU A 216 -1.44 -38.14 -1.13
C GLU A 216 -2.65 -38.25 -0.18
N LYS A 217 -2.50 -37.75 1.05
CA LYS A 217 -3.51 -37.80 2.11
C LYS A 217 -4.35 -36.52 2.22
N ARG A 218 -4.12 -35.53 1.35
CA ARG A 218 -4.84 -34.24 1.37
C ARG A 218 -6.35 -34.44 1.29
N LYS A 219 -7.11 -33.67 2.09
CA LYS A 219 -8.59 -33.71 2.07
C LYS A 219 -9.18 -32.44 1.48
N PHE A 220 -8.68 -31.28 1.87
CA PHE A 220 -9.30 -29.98 1.62
C PHE A 220 -8.42 -29.03 0.80
N ILE A 221 -7.15 -28.90 1.12
CA ILE A 221 -6.24 -27.89 0.55
C ILE A 221 -5.75 -28.35 -0.81
N ASN A 222 -6.02 -27.55 -1.84
CA ASN A 222 -5.55 -27.76 -3.20
C ASN A 222 -4.17 -27.12 -3.41
N SER A 223 -4.07 -25.82 -3.14
CA SER A 223 -2.84 -25.05 -3.32
C SER A 223 -2.81 -23.85 -2.39
N VAL A 224 -1.63 -23.27 -2.20
CA VAL A 224 -1.46 -22.02 -1.47
C VAL A 224 -0.75 -20.99 -2.34
N PHE A 225 -1.01 -19.71 -2.09
CA PHE A 225 -0.24 -18.60 -2.59
C PHE A 225 0.49 -17.92 -1.43
N THR A 226 1.77 -17.65 -1.63
CA THR A 226 2.58 -16.72 -0.84
C THR A 226 2.78 -15.43 -1.64
N LEU A 227 2.95 -14.31 -0.95
CA LEU A 227 3.29 -13.00 -1.50
C LEU A 227 4.75 -12.64 -1.20
N LYS A 228 5.40 -11.98 -2.16
CA LYS A 228 6.74 -11.39 -2.03
C LYS A 228 6.63 -9.88 -1.98
N TYR A 229 7.49 -9.24 -1.17
CA TYR A 229 7.56 -7.77 -1.03
C TYR A 229 6.25 -7.11 -0.55
N ALA A 230 5.44 -7.88 0.17
CA ALA A 230 4.23 -7.45 0.85
C ALA A 230 4.29 -7.94 2.30
N LEU A 231 3.40 -7.42 3.14
CA LEU A 231 3.12 -8.07 4.42
C LEU A 231 2.74 -9.54 4.16
N PRO A 232 3.36 -10.50 4.88
CA PRO A 232 3.06 -11.92 4.68
C PRO A 232 1.57 -12.23 4.87
N GLU A 233 0.99 -12.92 3.91
CA GLU A 233 -0.37 -13.46 3.99
C GLU A 233 -0.40 -14.75 3.15
N LEU A 234 -0.94 -15.83 3.72
CA LEU A 234 -1.07 -17.09 3.02
C LEU A 234 -2.50 -17.23 2.49
N THR A 235 -2.67 -17.19 1.17
CA THR A 235 -3.96 -17.50 0.56
C THR A 235 -4.05 -19.00 0.27
N VAL A 236 -4.98 -19.68 0.92
CA VAL A 236 -5.22 -21.13 0.79
C VAL A 236 -6.43 -21.37 -0.11
N LEU A 237 -6.24 -22.11 -1.20
CA LEU A 237 -7.32 -22.55 -2.08
C LEU A 237 -7.74 -23.98 -1.75
N ASN A 238 -9.03 -24.20 -1.57
CA ASN A 238 -9.59 -25.51 -1.24
C ASN A 238 -10.19 -26.22 -2.46
N ASN A 239 -10.32 -27.54 -2.37
CA ASN A 239 -10.86 -28.41 -3.42
C ASN A 239 -12.34 -28.12 -3.76
N ASP A 240 -13.10 -27.53 -2.84
CA ASP A 240 -14.52 -27.19 -3.00
C ASP A 240 -14.76 -25.81 -3.66
N GLY A 241 -13.71 -25.17 -4.16
CA GLY A 241 -13.77 -23.83 -4.75
C GLY A 241 -13.86 -22.70 -3.71
N SER A 242 -13.67 -22.98 -2.41
CA SER A 242 -13.50 -21.94 -1.38
C SER A 242 -12.04 -21.52 -1.21
N TYR A 243 -11.81 -20.34 -0.65
CA TYR A 243 -10.49 -19.90 -0.23
C TYR A 243 -10.51 -19.34 1.20
N LEU A 244 -9.34 -19.32 1.82
CA LEU A 244 -9.10 -18.70 3.12
C LEU A 244 -7.80 -17.89 3.08
N LYS A 245 -7.78 -16.74 3.74
CA LYS A 245 -6.56 -15.95 3.96
C LYS A 245 -6.10 -16.13 5.40
N ILE A 246 -4.84 -16.50 5.58
CA ILE A 246 -4.21 -16.67 6.90
C ILE A 246 -3.28 -15.48 7.13
N PRO A 247 -3.52 -14.67 8.18
CA PRO A 247 -2.67 -13.53 8.50
C PRO A 247 -1.29 -13.99 8.99
N ALA A 248 -0.28 -13.12 8.84
CA ALA A 248 1.13 -13.42 9.10
C ALA A 248 1.37 -14.18 10.42
N GLU A 249 0.76 -13.72 11.51
CA GLU A 249 0.90 -14.25 12.87
C GLU A 249 0.37 -15.68 13.03
N GLU A 250 -0.57 -16.11 12.19
CA GLU A 250 -1.18 -17.44 12.25
C GLU A 250 -0.51 -18.44 11.31
N ILE A 251 0.25 -17.98 10.30
CA ILE A 251 0.85 -18.85 9.27
C ILE A 251 1.69 -19.98 9.89
N PRO A 252 2.63 -19.76 10.84
CA PRO A 252 3.44 -20.85 11.38
C PRO A 252 2.61 -21.91 12.10
N GLY A 253 1.61 -21.50 12.88
CA GLY A 253 0.72 -22.39 13.59
C GLY A 253 -0.17 -23.20 12.64
N PHE A 254 -0.74 -22.52 11.65
CA PHE A 254 -1.53 -23.14 10.58
C PHE A 254 -0.72 -24.21 9.84
N MET A 255 0.46 -23.87 9.33
CA MET A 255 1.29 -24.79 8.56
C MET A 255 1.76 -25.99 9.37
N LYS A 256 2.18 -25.80 10.64
CA LYS A 256 2.56 -26.90 11.54
C LYS A 256 1.39 -27.84 11.81
N LYS A 257 0.20 -27.30 12.06
CA LYS A 257 -1.01 -28.09 12.29
C LYS A 257 -1.38 -28.91 11.05
N LYS A 258 -1.40 -28.29 9.87
CA LYS A 258 -1.72 -28.99 8.62
C LYS A 258 -0.70 -30.08 8.26
N LEU A 259 0.57 -29.88 8.60
CA LEU A 259 1.60 -30.92 8.45
C LEU A 259 1.35 -32.10 9.40
N ALA A 260 1.02 -31.84 10.67
CA ALA A 260 0.71 -32.87 11.65
C ALA A 260 -0.57 -33.66 11.31
N ASP A 261 -1.55 -33.00 10.68
CA ASP A 261 -2.81 -33.59 10.22
C ASP A 261 -2.66 -34.40 8.91
N ASP A 262 -1.44 -34.54 8.35
CA ASP A 262 -1.15 -35.10 7.02
C ASP A 262 -1.86 -34.37 5.84
N GLU A 263 -2.44 -33.19 6.10
CA GLU A 263 -3.19 -32.40 5.11
C GLU A 263 -2.26 -31.80 4.05
N ILE A 264 -1.02 -31.46 4.44
CA ILE A 264 0.06 -31.02 3.56
C ILE A 264 1.30 -31.89 3.77
N ASP A 265 2.20 -31.92 2.80
CA ASP A 265 3.48 -32.61 2.94
C ASP A 265 4.62 -31.67 3.41
N ASN A 266 5.76 -32.26 3.74
CA ASN A 266 6.94 -31.50 4.15
C ASN A 266 7.48 -30.59 3.03
N SER A 267 7.28 -30.94 1.75
CA SER A 267 7.77 -30.12 0.64
C SER A 267 7.05 -28.76 0.60
N LEU A 268 5.73 -28.77 0.77
CA LEU A 268 4.91 -27.56 0.84
C LEU A 268 5.21 -26.76 2.11
N TYR A 269 5.38 -27.43 3.24
CA TYR A 269 5.78 -26.78 4.49
C TYR A 269 7.12 -26.03 4.36
N GLN A 270 8.14 -26.67 3.78
CA GLN A 270 9.45 -26.04 3.58
C GLN A 270 9.40 -24.90 2.56
N ALA A 271 8.56 -24.99 1.51
CA ALA A 271 8.39 -23.92 0.53
C ALA A 271 7.83 -22.64 1.19
N VAL A 272 6.71 -22.76 1.92
CA VAL A 272 6.13 -21.61 2.65
C VAL A 272 7.09 -21.10 3.73
N LYS A 273 7.77 -21.99 4.45
CA LYS A 273 8.76 -21.60 5.45
C LYS A 273 9.92 -20.83 4.83
N LYS A 274 10.36 -21.20 3.62
CA LYS A 274 11.43 -20.51 2.90
C LYS A 274 11.01 -19.08 2.53
N ASP A 275 9.81 -18.92 1.96
CA ASP A 275 9.29 -17.61 1.56
C ASP A 275 9.05 -16.68 2.75
N TYR A 276 8.67 -17.26 3.90
CA TYR A 276 8.34 -16.52 5.12
C TYR A 276 9.27 -16.83 6.29
N LEU A 277 10.57 -16.96 6.03
CA LEU A 277 11.56 -17.40 7.02
C LEU A 277 11.43 -16.71 8.38
N LYS A 278 11.26 -15.38 8.39
CA LYS A 278 11.12 -14.56 9.61
C LYS A 278 9.95 -14.97 10.50
N LEU A 279 8.85 -15.49 9.94
CA LEU A 279 7.70 -15.97 10.71
C LEU A 279 8.00 -17.25 11.49
N PHE A 280 8.96 -18.05 11.03
CA PHE A 280 9.31 -19.34 11.63
C PHE A 280 10.52 -19.28 12.55
N LEU A 281 11.12 -18.11 12.73
CA LEU A 281 12.21 -17.89 13.69
C LEU A 281 11.67 -17.90 15.13
N PRO A 282 12.51 -18.22 16.13
CA PRO A 282 12.14 -18.07 17.54
C PRO A 282 11.73 -16.63 17.88
N PRO A 283 10.87 -16.42 18.88
CA PRO A 283 10.54 -15.08 19.39
C PRO A 283 11.77 -14.26 19.77
N LEU A 284 11.69 -12.94 19.59
CA LEU A 284 12.69 -11.99 20.06
C LEU A 284 12.91 -12.13 21.57
N ASP A 285 14.18 -12.17 21.97
CA ASP A 285 14.61 -12.23 23.36
C ASP A 285 15.51 -11.03 23.72
N VAL A 286 15.69 -10.81 25.02
CA VAL A 286 16.48 -9.68 25.55
C VAL A 286 17.94 -9.74 25.10
N THR A 287 18.52 -10.94 24.98
CA THR A 287 19.91 -11.11 24.53
C THR A 287 20.09 -10.68 23.08
N THR A 288 19.12 -10.96 22.22
CA THR A 288 19.13 -10.48 20.82
C THR A 288 18.98 -8.97 20.79
N LEU A 289 18.10 -8.39 21.60
CA LEU A 289 17.92 -6.94 21.69
C LEU A 289 19.22 -6.24 22.15
N GLN A 290 19.91 -6.81 23.14
CA GLN A 290 21.25 -6.38 23.59
C GLN A 290 22.26 -6.37 22.45
N SER A 291 22.32 -7.46 21.68
CA SER A 291 23.23 -7.58 20.55
C SER A 291 22.97 -6.50 19.49
N ILE A 292 21.69 -6.27 19.13
CA ILE A 292 21.30 -5.24 18.17
C ILE A 292 21.74 -3.85 18.67
N TYR A 293 21.48 -3.53 19.93
CA TYR A 293 21.92 -2.26 20.52
C TYR A 293 23.45 -2.10 20.48
N GLN A 294 24.19 -3.16 20.83
CA GLN A 294 25.66 -3.17 20.81
C GLN A 294 26.26 -3.08 19.41
N GLU A 295 25.52 -3.48 18.38
CA GLU A 295 25.91 -3.33 16.98
C GLU A 295 25.67 -1.90 16.46
N ILE A 296 24.51 -1.31 16.80
CA ILE A 296 24.11 0.02 16.32
C ILE A 296 24.89 1.13 17.01
N ARG A 297 25.08 1.04 18.32
CA ARG A 297 25.64 2.14 19.11
C ARG A 297 27.04 2.58 18.63
N PRO A 298 28.01 1.67 18.40
CA PRO A 298 29.33 2.05 17.92
C PRO A 298 29.30 2.73 16.54
N VAL A 299 28.35 2.40 15.68
CA VAL A 299 28.17 3.03 14.37
C VAL A 299 27.85 4.53 14.53
N ILE A 300 26.94 4.85 15.46
CA ILE A 300 26.52 6.23 15.71
C ILE A 300 27.62 7.01 16.44
N GLU A 301 28.27 6.41 17.43
CA GLU A 301 29.41 7.01 18.16
C GLU A 301 30.58 7.30 17.22
N GLU A 302 30.88 6.39 16.29
CA GLU A 302 31.89 6.61 15.26
C GLU A 302 31.50 7.76 14.32
N GLY A 303 30.24 7.77 13.89
CA GLY A 303 29.67 8.83 13.09
C GLY A 303 29.83 10.21 13.70
N GLU A 304 29.50 10.34 14.98
CA GLU A 304 29.67 11.60 15.72
C GLU A 304 31.14 12.02 15.77
N ARG A 305 32.04 11.08 16.09
CA ARG A 305 33.48 11.34 16.14
C ARG A 305 34.03 11.85 14.80
N GLN A 306 33.62 11.22 13.70
CA GLN A 306 34.03 11.63 12.35
C GLN A 306 33.43 12.97 11.94
N ALA A 307 32.16 13.21 12.28
CA ALA A 307 31.48 14.48 12.03
C ALA A 307 32.24 15.66 12.67
N VAL A 308 32.68 15.50 13.92
CA VAL A 308 33.51 16.49 14.62
C VAL A 308 34.87 16.70 13.90
N GLN A 309 35.54 15.63 13.47
CA GLN A 309 36.83 15.73 12.78
C GLN A 309 36.76 16.53 11.47
N VAL A 310 35.64 16.42 10.73
CA VAL A 310 35.43 17.13 9.47
C VAL A 310 34.64 18.44 9.65
N ASN A 311 34.38 18.86 10.90
CA ASN A 311 33.64 20.06 11.25
C ASN A 311 32.27 20.16 10.55
N LYS A 312 31.51 19.06 10.54
CA LYS A 312 30.13 19.01 10.05
C LYS A 312 29.20 18.44 11.12
N PRO A 313 27.93 18.86 11.19
CA PRO A 313 26.92 18.16 11.97
C PRO A 313 26.71 16.72 11.46
N LEU A 314 26.35 15.81 12.36
CA LEU A 314 25.98 14.43 12.05
C LEU A 314 24.56 14.36 11.48
N LEU A 315 24.36 13.63 10.39
CA LEU A 315 23.04 13.29 9.88
C LEU A 315 22.90 11.77 9.78
N ILE A 316 22.03 11.19 10.60
CA ILE A 316 21.70 9.77 10.54
C ILE A 316 20.55 9.58 9.54
N LEU A 317 20.80 8.82 8.47
CA LEU A 317 19.80 8.52 7.44
C LEU A 317 19.30 7.09 7.62
N LEU A 318 18.00 6.92 7.84
CA LEU A 318 17.36 5.63 8.09
C LEU A 318 16.42 5.28 6.95
N SER A 319 16.55 4.07 6.40
CA SER A 319 15.53 3.50 5.51
C SER A 319 14.29 3.12 6.32
N GLU A 320 13.12 3.28 5.73
CA GLU A 320 11.85 2.83 6.27
C GLU A 320 11.21 1.83 5.29
N ILE A 321 10.58 0.82 5.88
CA ILE A 321 9.71 -0.13 5.18
C ILE A 321 8.31 0.01 5.75
N HIS A 322 7.37 0.42 4.89
CA HIS A 322 5.97 0.60 5.25
C HIS A 322 5.40 -0.64 5.95
N GLY A 323 4.80 -0.43 7.12
CA GLY A 323 4.17 -1.49 7.93
C GLY A 323 5.13 -2.52 8.53
N SER A 324 6.46 -2.32 8.45
CA SER A 324 7.44 -3.25 8.98
C SER A 324 7.69 -3.04 10.47
N LYS A 325 7.31 -4.03 11.28
CA LYS A 325 7.68 -4.08 12.71
C LYS A 325 9.19 -4.14 12.89
N GLU A 326 9.91 -4.71 11.93
CA GLU A 326 11.36 -4.87 11.98
C GLU A 326 12.05 -3.51 11.82
N SER A 327 11.60 -2.74 10.83
CA SER A 327 12.05 -1.36 10.65
C SER A 327 11.70 -0.51 11.87
N PHE A 328 10.48 -0.64 12.41
CA PHE A 328 10.03 0.07 13.61
C PHE A 328 10.88 -0.23 14.85
N LEU A 329 11.25 -1.49 15.08
CA LEU A 329 12.13 -1.89 16.19
C LEU A 329 13.50 -1.22 16.05
N LEU A 330 14.13 -1.30 14.86
CA LEU A 330 15.43 -0.69 14.62
C LEU A 330 15.39 0.83 14.79
N HIS A 331 14.37 1.50 14.25
CA HIS A 331 14.18 2.93 14.45
C HIS A 331 14.05 3.27 15.93
N THR A 332 13.26 2.52 16.70
CA THR A 332 13.07 2.77 18.14
C THR A 332 14.39 2.70 18.90
N ILE A 333 15.22 1.67 18.64
CA ILE A 333 16.55 1.52 19.24
C ILE A 333 17.47 2.69 18.85
N ILE A 334 17.52 3.03 17.55
CA ILE A 334 18.37 4.11 17.03
C ILE A 334 17.98 5.46 17.61
N LEU A 335 16.68 5.78 17.65
CA LEU A 335 16.18 7.04 18.20
C LEU A 335 16.57 7.17 19.67
N LEU A 336 16.51 6.08 20.44
CA LEU A 336 16.87 6.08 21.85
C LEU A 336 18.38 6.27 22.06
N ILE A 337 19.23 5.58 21.27
CA ILE A 337 20.69 5.81 21.27
C ILE A 337 20.99 7.28 20.95
N ALA A 338 20.41 7.79 19.86
CA ALA A 338 20.63 9.16 19.42
C ALA A 338 20.15 10.20 20.45
N ALA A 339 19.00 9.97 21.09
CA ALA A 339 18.47 10.83 22.15
C ALA A 339 19.42 10.92 23.35
N ASN A 340 20.03 9.78 23.75
CA ASN A 340 21.01 9.71 24.84
C ASN A 340 22.32 10.42 24.49
N MET A 341 22.65 10.51 23.21
CA MET A 341 23.78 11.30 22.70
C MET A 341 23.45 12.79 22.52
N GLY A 342 22.22 13.21 22.85
CA GLY A 342 21.80 14.62 22.75
C GLY A 342 21.32 15.03 21.36
N ILE A 343 21.11 14.10 20.43
CA ILE A 343 20.46 14.37 19.14
C ILE A 343 18.95 14.53 19.40
N LYS A 344 18.42 15.72 19.12
CA LYS A 344 17.03 16.10 19.47
C LYS A 344 16.15 16.48 18.28
N HIS A 345 16.58 16.23 17.05
CA HIS A 345 15.84 16.59 15.85
C HIS A 345 15.61 15.36 14.98
N LEU A 346 14.35 15.13 14.61
CA LEU A 346 13.91 14.02 13.78
C LEU A 346 13.05 14.55 12.63
N PHE A 347 13.42 14.21 11.41
CA PHE A 347 12.63 14.42 10.21
C PHE A 347 12.08 13.08 9.72
N VAL A 348 10.80 13.06 9.33
CA VAL A 348 10.13 11.82 8.94
C VAL A 348 9.34 12.05 7.66
N GLU A 349 9.53 11.20 6.66
CA GLU A 349 8.62 11.10 5.52
C GLU A 349 7.30 10.47 5.96
N THR A 350 6.18 11.17 5.77
CA THR A 350 4.87 10.74 6.28
C THR A 350 3.81 10.61 5.19
N ILE A 351 4.22 10.37 3.95
CA ILE A 351 3.33 10.34 2.79
C ILE A 351 2.06 9.51 3.02
N ASN A 352 2.23 8.35 3.65
CA ASN A 352 1.14 7.45 4.00
C ASN A 352 0.12 8.05 4.98
N ILE A 353 0.51 8.95 5.89
CA ILE A 353 -0.43 9.67 6.78
C ILE A 353 -1.37 10.55 5.95
N TYR A 354 -0.84 11.22 4.93
CA TYR A 354 -1.65 12.02 4.02
C TYR A 354 -2.56 11.12 3.19
N HIS A 355 -2.08 9.98 2.71
CA HIS A 355 -2.91 8.99 2.02
C HIS A 355 -4.10 8.51 2.86
N GLU A 356 -3.86 8.16 4.13
CA GLU A 356 -4.90 7.69 5.04
C GLU A 356 -5.95 8.77 5.32
N LYS A 357 -5.54 10.03 5.50
CA LYS A 357 -6.45 11.17 5.69
C LYS A 357 -7.50 11.28 4.57
N TYR A 358 -7.14 10.88 3.36
CA TYR A 358 -8.00 10.94 2.18
C TYR A 358 -8.64 9.58 1.82
N GLY A 359 -8.67 8.64 2.78
CA GLY A 359 -9.43 7.40 2.66
C GLY A 359 -8.66 6.25 2.03
N TRP A 360 -7.33 6.30 2.03
CA TRP A 360 -6.50 5.15 1.62
C TRP A 360 -6.09 4.29 2.83
N ASP A 361 -6.02 2.98 2.61
CA ASP A 361 -5.54 1.98 3.56
C ASP A 361 -4.01 1.96 3.66
N ALA A 362 -3.42 3.09 4.02
CA ALA A 362 -1.98 3.18 4.17
C ALA A 362 -1.54 2.64 5.54
N GLN A 363 -0.48 1.84 5.56
CA GLN A 363 0.10 1.32 6.80
C GLN A 363 0.89 2.43 7.49
N VAL A 364 0.21 3.17 8.38
CA VAL A 364 0.74 4.38 9.03
C VAL A 364 0.92 4.23 10.54
N ASN A 365 0.54 3.08 11.10
CA ASN A 365 0.50 2.90 12.55
C ASN A 365 1.92 2.98 13.14
N GLU A 366 2.87 2.34 12.48
CA GLU A 366 4.29 2.31 12.82
C GLU A 366 4.85 3.72 12.85
N ILE A 367 4.71 4.48 11.75
CA ILE A 367 5.33 5.81 11.63
C ILE A 367 4.68 6.82 12.59
N LYS A 368 3.35 6.81 12.74
CA LYS A 368 2.64 7.65 13.71
C LYS A 368 3.08 7.34 15.13
N ARG A 369 3.16 6.05 15.47
CA ARG A 369 3.55 5.63 16.82
C ARG A 369 4.99 6.00 17.11
N LEU A 370 5.88 5.88 16.11
CA LEU A 370 7.27 6.27 16.21
C LEU A 370 7.45 7.78 16.42
N MET A 371 6.69 8.61 15.69
CA MET A 371 6.70 10.07 15.87
C MET A 371 6.23 10.47 17.27
N VAL A 372 5.15 9.85 17.77
CA VAL A 372 4.64 10.08 19.14
C VAL A 372 5.68 9.67 20.17
N PHE A 373 6.29 8.49 20.02
CA PHE A 373 7.37 8.02 20.90
C PHE A 373 8.57 8.99 20.91
N ALA A 374 9.04 9.43 19.75
CA ALA A 374 10.14 10.38 19.64
C ALA A 374 9.83 11.72 20.33
N GLN A 375 8.61 12.22 20.16
CA GLN A 375 8.19 13.50 20.73
C GLN A 375 7.93 13.43 22.23
N GLU A 376 7.19 12.41 22.69
CA GLU A 376 6.71 12.32 24.08
C GLU A 376 7.72 11.63 25.01
N SER A 377 8.31 10.50 24.59
CA SER A 377 9.26 9.75 25.43
C SER A 377 10.69 10.30 25.33
N LEU A 378 11.13 10.73 24.14
CA LEU A 378 12.52 11.13 23.91
C LEU A 378 12.75 12.65 23.88
N ALA A 379 11.66 13.43 23.96
CA ALA A 379 11.64 14.90 23.87
C ALA A 379 12.36 15.42 22.60
N MET A 380 12.17 14.75 21.46
CA MET A 380 12.70 15.19 20.18
C MET A 380 11.75 16.20 19.51
N HIS A 381 12.32 17.13 18.76
CA HIS A 381 11.62 17.96 17.80
C HIS A 381 11.39 17.16 16.52
N VAL A 382 10.15 16.70 16.34
CA VAL A 382 9.72 15.93 15.16
C VAL A 382 9.19 16.88 14.09
N GLN A 383 9.74 16.78 12.87
CA GLN A 383 9.27 17.50 11.69
C GLN A 383 8.79 16.51 10.62
N ASP A 384 7.56 16.72 10.18
CA ASP A 384 6.98 16.04 9.05
C ASP A 384 7.51 16.63 7.73
N LEU A 385 8.21 15.81 6.93
CA LEU A 385 8.80 16.20 5.65
C LEU A 385 7.76 16.43 4.54
N GLU A 386 6.57 15.85 4.66
CA GLU A 386 5.50 15.98 3.67
C GLU A 386 4.49 17.08 4.04
N GLY A 387 4.54 17.57 5.29
CA GLY A 387 3.64 18.62 5.75
C GLY A 387 3.90 20.00 5.19
N ASN A 388 5.14 20.32 4.82
CA ASN A 388 5.54 21.64 4.31
C ASN A 388 6.40 21.51 3.04
N LEU A 389 5.84 20.98 1.96
CA LEU A 389 6.57 20.90 0.69
C LEU A 389 6.83 22.27 0.08
N HIS A 390 8.02 22.45 -0.46
CA HIS A 390 8.47 23.68 -1.06
C HIS A 390 8.60 23.60 -2.59
N TYR A 391 8.06 24.59 -3.29
CA TYR A 391 8.18 24.78 -4.74
C TYR A 391 8.96 26.06 -5.08
N LYS A 392 10.00 25.96 -5.93
CA LYS A 392 10.86 27.09 -6.32
C LYS A 392 11.32 27.97 -5.13
N ASN A 393 11.71 27.33 -4.02
CA ASN A 393 12.12 27.97 -2.76
C ASN A 393 11.00 28.69 -1.97
N GLN A 394 9.73 28.44 -2.27
CA GLN A 394 8.58 28.96 -1.51
C GLN A 394 7.74 27.80 -0.97
N LEU A 395 7.08 27.97 0.17
CA LEU A 395 6.14 26.97 0.68
C LEU A 395 4.99 26.80 -0.34
N SER A 396 4.60 25.55 -0.63
CA SER A 396 3.48 25.28 -1.52
C SER A 396 2.21 25.96 -1.00
N PRO A 397 1.56 26.83 -1.79
CA PRO A 397 0.29 27.44 -1.40
C PRO A 397 -0.89 26.46 -1.55
N TYR A 398 -0.65 25.31 -2.19
CA TYR A 398 -1.67 24.31 -2.49
C TYR A 398 -1.60 23.14 -1.51
N PRO A 399 -2.77 22.60 -1.09
CA PRO A 399 -2.84 21.30 -0.45
C PRO A 399 -2.08 20.23 -1.25
N TYR A 400 -1.55 19.25 -0.53
CA TYR A 400 -0.75 18.12 -1.04
C TYR A 400 -1.25 17.50 -2.36
N HIS A 401 -2.57 17.36 -2.51
CA HIS A 401 -3.24 16.72 -3.64
C HIS A 401 -3.45 17.62 -4.87
N GLU A 402 -3.16 18.92 -4.76
CA GLU A 402 -3.36 19.91 -5.83
C GLU A 402 -2.07 20.28 -6.58
N ILE A 403 -0.90 19.81 -6.10
CA ILE A 403 0.39 20.12 -6.71
C ILE A 403 0.50 19.38 -8.06
N PRO A 404 1.01 19.97 -9.16
CA PRO A 404 1.24 19.27 -10.43
C PRO A 404 2.31 18.16 -10.34
N GLU A 405 2.24 17.11 -11.17
CA GLU A 405 3.20 15.97 -11.18
C GLU A 405 4.64 16.39 -11.46
N GLN A 406 4.84 17.23 -12.45
CA GLN A 406 6.15 17.82 -12.77
C GLN A 406 6.75 18.64 -11.62
N GLU A 407 5.93 19.03 -10.65
CA GLU A 407 6.30 19.90 -9.53
C GLU A 407 6.37 19.14 -8.20
N PHE A 408 6.15 17.83 -8.22
CA PHE A 408 6.03 17.00 -7.01
C PHE A 408 6.31 15.50 -7.23
N GLY A 409 6.82 15.13 -8.39
CA GLY A 409 7.54 13.86 -8.53
C GLY A 409 8.63 13.71 -7.47
N ILE A 410 9.13 12.49 -7.31
CA ILE A 410 10.14 12.11 -6.30
C ILE A 410 11.26 13.16 -6.18
N GLU A 411 11.78 13.63 -7.32
CA GLU A 411 12.86 14.64 -7.37
C GLU A 411 12.50 15.96 -6.66
N ALA A 412 11.28 16.46 -6.84
CA ALA A 412 10.84 17.73 -6.23
C ALA A 412 10.60 17.59 -4.73
N ARG A 413 10.07 16.44 -4.28
CA ARG A 413 9.88 16.14 -2.86
C ARG A 413 11.23 16.02 -2.16
N GLU A 414 12.14 15.21 -2.69
CA GLU A 414 13.50 15.05 -2.15
C GLU A 414 14.25 16.38 -2.07
N ALA A 415 14.15 17.24 -3.10
CA ALA A 415 14.75 18.57 -3.07
C ALA A 415 14.18 19.47 -1.95
N SER A 416 12.88 19.35 -1.64
CA SER A 416 12.27 20.03 -0.50
C SER A 416 12.84 19.52 0.83
N TRP A 417 12.89 18.20 1.00
CA TRP A 417 13.40 17.57 2.22
C TRP A 417 14.86 17.93 2.48
N ILE A 418 15.70 17.90 1.44
CA ILE A 418 17.10 18.30 1.49
C ILE A 418 17.25 19.75 2.01
N ARG A 419 16.39 20.67 1.55
CA ARG A 419 16.41 22.07 2.00
C ARG A 419 16.09 22.17 3.48
N ASP A 420 15.02 21.51 3.93
CA ASP A 420 14.55 21.57 5.31
C ASP A 420 15.61 21.02 6.28
N VAL A 421 16.19 19.87 5.93
CA VAL A 421 17.27 19.25 6.69
C VAL A 421 18.51 20.14 6.68
N THR A 422 18.90 20.72 5.54
CA THR A 422 20.05 21.62 5.44
C THR A 422 19.91 22.90 6.26
N ALA A 423 18.68 23.42 6.40
CA ALA A 423 18.42 24.62 7.17
C ALA A 423 18.70 24.46 8.68
N LEU A 424 18.55 23.24 9.22
CA LEU A 424 18.69 22.98 10.66
C LEU A 424 20.11 23.19 11.20
N LYS A 425 21.14 22.76 10.45
CA LYS A 425 22.58 22.88 10.80
C LYS A 425 22.97 22.27 12.16
N LYS A 426 22.23 21.27 12.64
CA LYS A 426 22.48 20.55 13.90
C LYS A 426 22.46 19.04 13.66
N ALA A 427 23.04 18.27 14.58
CA ALA A 427 22.92 16.83 14.53
C ALA A 427 21.45 16.41 14.51
N ASN A 428 21.08 15.52 13.58
CA ASN A 428 19.68 15.12 13.39
C ASN A 428 19.55 13.76 12.70
N ILE A 429 18.32 13.28 12.65
CA ILE A 429 17.92 11.99 12.08
C ILE A 429 16.88 12.25 11.00
N VAL A 430 16.98 11.54 9.88
CA VAL A 430 15.98 11.55 8.81
C VAL A 430 15.55 10.11 8.53
N ILE A 431 14.24 9.86 8.58
CA ILE A 431 13.61 8.59 8.22
C ILE A 431 12.86 8.79 6.90
N VAL A 432 13.21 8.01 5.88
CA VAL A 432 12.55 8.02 4.56
C VAL A 432 12.34 6.61 4.04
N GLY A 433 11.37 6.41 3.16
CA GLY A 433 11.15 5.16 2.47
C GLY A 433 12.44 4.65 1.82
N ALA A 434 12.70 3.35 1.90
CA ALA A 434 13.98 2.76 1.53
C ALA A 434 14.43 3.09 0.08
N GLY A 435 13.50 3.35 -0.84
CA GLY A 435 13.79 3.79 -2.21
C GLY A 435 14.44 5.18 -2.32
N HIS A 436 14.27 6.05 -1.32
CA HIS A 436 14.80 7.43 -1.32
C HIS A 436 16.21 7.53 -0.74
N LEU A 437 16.66 6.51 0.01
CA LEU A 437 17.90 6.57 0.79
C LEU A 437 19.12 6.87 -0.10
N ASN A 438 19.24 6.17 -1.23
CA ASN A 438 20.35 6.33 -2.17
C ASN A 438 20.40 7.74 -2.79
N ASN A 439 19.24 8.34 -3.07
CA ASN A 439 19.17 9.70 -3.62
C ASN A 439 19.66 10.73 -2.60
N LEU A 440 19.15 10.64 -1.36
CA LEU A 440 19.57 11.54 -0.27
C LEU A 440 21.04 11.43 0.05
N LEU A 441 21.62 10.23 0.03
CA LEU A 441 23.04 10.01 0.27
C LEU A 441 23.95 10.67 -0.76
N ASN A 442 23.54 10.66 -2.02
CA ASN A 442 24.32 11.21 -3.12
C ASN A 442 24.06 12.72 -3.34
N SER A 443 23.08 13.28 -2.64
CA SER A 443 22.64 14.68 -2.74
C SER A 443 23.63 15.70 -2.16
N GLU A 444 23.23 16.98 -2.18
CA GLU A 444 23.97 18.08 -1.56
C GLU A 444 24.02 18.02 -0.02
N LEU A 445 23.26 17.14 0.64
CA LEU A 445 23.35 16.93 2.08
C LEU A 445 24.77 16.60 2.55
N LYS A 446 25.56 15.88 1.74
CA LYS A 446 26.97 15.57 2.04
C LYS A 446 27.87 16.80 2.14
N ASN A 447 27.45 17.94 1.58
CA ASN A 447 28.18 19.19 1.68
C ASN A 447 27.98 19.82 3.07
N SER A 448 26.79 19.65 3.65
CA SER A 448 26.37 20.26 4.92
C SER A 448 26.52 19.35 6.13
N TYR A 449 26.49 18.03 5.93
CA TYR A 449 26.48 17.02 7.00
C TYR A 449 27.55 15.95 6.77
N TYR A 450 27.97 15.33 7.86
CA TYR A 450 28.57 13.99 7.82
C TYR A 450 27.44 12.96 7.88
N LEU A 451 27.32 12.16 6.81
CA LEU A 451 26.20 11.24 6.63
C LEU A 451 26.53 9.87 7.24
N VAL A 452 25.63 9.36 8.08
CA VAL A 452 25.68 7.99 8.59
C VAL A 452 24.40 7.29 8.19
N PRO A 453 24.42 6.51 7.09
CA PRO A 453 23.25 5.73 6.74
C PRO A 453 23.22 4.40 7.49
N ILE A 454 22.02 4.04 7.94
CA ILE A 454 21.74 2.75 8.59
C ILE A 454 20.56 2.13 7.85
N ASP A 455 20.77 0.91 7.37
CA ASP A 455 19.72 0.20 6.68
C ASP A 455 18.84 -0.56 7.67
N CYS A 456 17.61 -0.09 7.84
CA CYS A 456 16.59 -0.67 8.70
C CYS A 456 15.63 -1.61 7.96
N THR A 457 15.94 -2.02 6.71
CA THR A 457 15.12 -3.00 5.99
C THR A 457 15.02 -4.34 6.71
N SER A 458 16.09 -4.74 7.43
CA SER A 458 16.28 -6.04 8.09
C SER A 458 16.17 -7.27 7.18
N ASP A 459 16.07 -7.07 5.86
CA ASP A 459 15.92 -8.11 4.86
C ASP A 459 16.97 -7.89 3.77
N LYS A 460 17.93 -8.80 3.67
CA LYS A 460 19.07 -8.65 2.77
C LYS A 460 18.65 -8.70 1.30
N ASP A 461 17.70 -9.56 0.94
CA ASP A 461 17.21 -9.66 -0.44
C ASP A 461 16.47 -8.38 -0.84
N PHE A 462 15.75 -7.76 0.11
CA PHE A 462 15.08 -6.48 -0.11
C PHE A 462 16.07 -5.32 -0.19
N SER A 463 17.04 -5.25 0.72
CA SER A 463 18.13 -4.28 0.69
C SER A 463 18.89 -4.32 -0.64
N ASP A 464 19.24 -5.52 -1.10
CA ASP A 464 19.97 -5.73 -2.35
C ASP A 464 19.17 -5.29 -3.56
N MET A 465 17.87 -5.61 -3.57
CA MET A 465 16.95 -5.15 -4.62
C MET A 465 16.93 -3.62 -4.73
N LEU A 466 16.96 -2.92 -3.60
CA LEU A 466 17.00 -1.45 -3.55
C LEU A 466 18.39 -0.86 -3.80
N SER A 467 19.41 -1.70 -4.06
CA SER A 467 20.79 -1.28 -4.28
C SER A 467 21.34 -0.41 -3.15
N ILE A 468 20.90 -0.68 -1.92
CA ILE A 468 21.35 -0.06 -0.68
C ILE A 468 22.78 -0.60 -0.43
N SER A 469 23.77 0.07 -1.02
CA SER A 469 25.13 -0.48 -1.27
C SER A 469 26.21 -0.02 -0.28
N GLN A 470 25.91 0.87 0.67
CA GLN A 470 26.89 1.45 1.61
C GLN A 470 26.34 1.65 3.03
N HIS A 471 25.77 0.62 3.65
CA HIS A 471 25.00 0.81 4.90
C HIS A 471 25.35 -0.18 5.99
N ASN A 472 25.22 0.30 7.22
CA ASN A 472 25.24 -0.52 8.42
C ASN A 472 23.93 -1.32 8.44
N PHE A 473 23.91 -2.48 7.77
CA PHE A 473 22.78 -3.38 7.71
C PHE A 473 22.68 -4.19 8.99
N ILE A 474 21.50 -4.24 9.59
CA ILE A 474 21.25 -4.99 10.81
C ILE A 474 20.20 -6.06 10.54
N ALA A 475 20.60 -7.33 10.68
CA ALA A 475 19.68 -8.45 10.57
C ALA A 475 18.92 -8.65 11.89
N ILE A 476 17.61 -8.90 11.80
CA ILE A 476 16.83 -9.37 12.95
C ILE A 476 16.63 -10.88 12.79
N GLU A 477 17.40 -11.67 13.53
CA GLU A 477 17.39 -13.14 13.48
C GLU A 477 16.30 -13.78 14.35
N LYS A 478 15.25 -13.03 14.69
CA LYS A 478 14.13 -13.46 15.54
C LYS A 478 12.81 -12.98 14.97
N SER A 479 11.73 -13.70 15.30
CA SER A 479 10.38 -13.27 14.97
C SER A 479 9.90 -12.22 15.96
N ILE A 480 9.35 -11.12 15.44
CA ILE A 480 8.72 -10.05 16.22
C ILE A 480 7.24 -9.87 15.89
N GLN A 481 6.70 -10.74 15.02
CA GLN A 481 5.35 -10.57 14.48
C GLN A 481 4.25 -10.73 15.55
N HIS A 482 4.55 -11.46 16.63
CA HIS A 482 3.68 -11.66 17.79
C HIS A 482 3.62 -10.44 18.72
N LEU A 483 4.51 -9.46 18.58
CA LEU A 483 4.56 -8.26 19.42
C LEU A 483 3.72 -7.13 18.80
N SER A 484 3.00 -6.39 19.62
CA SER A 484 2.44 -5.09 19.28
C SER A 484 3.54 -4.01 19.24
N LEU A 485 3.24 -2.86 18.63
CA LEU A 485 4.18 -1.72 18.58
C LEU A 485 4.50 -1.19 19.97
N ASP A 486 3.53 -1.21 20.89
CA ASP A 486 3.71 -0.79 22.29
C ASP A 486 4.60 -1.76 23.06
N GLU A 487 4.45 -3.07 22.83
CA GLU A 487 5.34 -4.08 23.41
C GLU A 487 6.77 -3.91 22.90
N ILE A 488 6.95 -3.56 21.62
CA ILE A 488 8.28 -3.25 21.07
C ILE A 488 8.90 -2.05 21.78
N ILE A 489 8.18 -0.93 21.91
CA ILE A 489 8.68 0.26 22.64
C ILE A 489 9.04 -0.11 24.08
N ALA A 490 8.12 -0.76 24.80
CA ALA A 490 8.34 -1.11 26.20
C ALA A 490 9.52 -2.07 26.41
N MET A 491 9.77 -2.98 25.45
CA MET A 491 10.95 -3.86 25.49
C MET A 491 12.25 -3.07 25.31
N VAL A 492 12.27 -2.10 24.38
CA VAL A 492 13.44 -1.25 24.13
C VAL A 492 13.72 -0.31 25.31
N GLU A 493 12.70 0.32 25.89
CA GLU A 493 12.83 1.22 27.04
C GLU A 493 13.32 0.46 28.29
N LYS A 494 12.68 -0.66 28.65
CA LYS A 494 13.05 -1.46 29.83
C LYS A 494 14.48 -1.98 29.79
N PHE A 495 15.00 -2.24 28.59
CA PHE A 495 16.36 -2.75 28.42
C PHE A 495 17.43 -1.69 28.78
N LEU A 496 17.11 -0.39 28.67
CA LEU A 496 18.10 0.68 28.90
C LEU A 496 17.99 1.34 30.27
N ASP A 497 16.91 1.06 31.00
CA ASP A 497 16.80 1.34 32.44
C ASP A 497 17.49 0.30 33.34
N SER A 498 17.90 -0.85 32.76
CA SER A 498 18.64 -1.95 33.42
C SER A 498 20.12 -1.91 33.11
#